data_AF-A0A7S3HFU6-F1
#
_entry.id   AF-A0A7S3HFU6-F1
#
_cell.length_a   1.000
_cell.length_b   1.000
_cell.length_c   1.000
_cell.angle_alpha   90.00
_cell.angle_beta   90.00
_cell.angle_gamma   90.00
#
_symmetry.space_group_name_H-M   'P 1'
#
loop_
_entity.id
_entity.type
_entity.pdbx_description
1 polymer ?
#
loop_
_entity_poly.entity_id
_entity_poly.type
_entity_poly.pdbx_seq_one_letter_code
_entity_poly.pdbx_strand_id
1 'polypeptide(L)'
;ESGLVAAATVAAAAPPAKKKTAESVEDENVWLPPGSFAIDPTKPHRRPSNSCTRIRTDMLQCYETSKCYKEGAPFEECLNSNDPEYVTADCIWLRKGYAQCRRDLLNRNRIWQRGNRAA
;
A
#
# COMPACT_ATOMS: atom_id res chain seq x y z
N GLU A 1 -36.24 45.41 37.68
CA GLU A 1 -37.32 45.36 36.69
C GLU A 1 -36.84 44.62 35.46
N SER A 2 -37.67 43.71 34.98
CA SER A 2 -37.47 42.90 33.78
C SER A 2 -37.37 43.79 32.55
N GLY A 3 -36.41 43.50 31.67
CA GLY A 3 -36.25 44.21 30.39
C GLY A 3 -35.81 43.27 29.29
N LEU A 4 -36.80 42.74 28.56
CA LEU A 4 -36.67 42.03 27.29
C LEU A 4 -35.93 42.90 26.26
N VAL A 5 -34.96 42.33 25.53
CA VAL A 5 -34.63 42.77 24.16
C VAL A 5 -34.47 41.54 23.28
N ALA A 6 -35.32 41.46 22.26
CA ALA A 6 -35.35 40.45 21.22
C ALA A 6 -34.55 40.92 19.99
N ALA A 7 -33.82 39.99 19.36
CA ALA A 7 -33.40 39.91 17.95
C ALA A 7 -32.20 38.94 17.88
N ALA A 8 -31.99 38.05 16.91
CA ALA A 8 -32.50 37.95 15.56
C ALA A 8 -32.53 36.47 15.14
N THR A 9 -33.48 36.14 14.28
CA THR A 9 -33.60 34.87 13.54
C THR A 9 -32.43 34.69 12.60
N VAL A 10 -31.70 33.57 12.72
CA VAL A 10 -30.77 33.10 11.68
C VAL A 10 -31.39 31.86 11.05
N ALA A 11 -31.86 32.02 9.82
CA ALA A 11 -32.15 30.91 8.92
C ALA A 11 -30.81 30.23 8.55
N ALA A 12 -30.64 28.97 8.92
CA ALA A 12 -29.53 28.14 8.45
C ALA A 12 -30.11 26.85 7.87
N ALA A 13 -29.98 26.72 6.54
CA ALA A 13 -30.40 25.59 5.76
C ALA A 13 -29.75 24.29 6.26
N ALA A 14 -30.57 23.26 6.48
CA ALA A 14 -30.12 21.92 6.78
C ALA A 14 -29.50 21.25 5.52
N PRO A 15 -28.32 20.62 5.59
CA PRO A 15 -27.84 19.75 4.52
C PRO A 15 -28.61 18.41 4.53
N PRO A 16 -28.86 17.81 3.35
CA PRO A 16 -29.81 16.71 3.21
C PRO A 16 -29.31 15.38 3.80
N ALA A 17 -30.24 14.71 4.47
CA ALA A 17 -30.13 13.33 4.94
C ALA A 17 -29.73 12.38 3.80
N LYS A 18 -28.54 11.80 3.88
CA LYS A 18 -28.15 10.66 3.04
C LYS A 18 -28.88 9.41 3.54
N LYS A 19 -30.04 9.14 2.94
CA LYS A 19 -30.56 7.77 2.84
C LYS A 19 -29.54 6.95 2.06
N LYS A 20 -28.85 6.01 2.72
CA LYS A 20 -28.29 4.84 2.04
C LYS A 20 -29.24 3.70 2.33
N THR A 21 -30.09 3.47 1.36
CA THR A 21 -30.91 2.28 1.20
C THR A 21 -30.05 1.04 1.33
N ALA A 22 -30.53 0.09 2.14
CA ALA A 22 -30.17 -1.30 2.02
C ALA A 22 -30.54 -1.75 0.60
N GLU A 23 -29.56 -1.78 -0.30
CA GLU A 23 -29.66 -2.52 -1.54
C GLU A 23 -29.16 -3.93 -1.27
N SER A 24 -30.06 -4.85 -1.58
CA SER A 24 -29.94 -6.29 -1.53
C SER A 24 -28.65 -6.80 -2.14
N VAL A 25 -28.03 -7.68 -1.39
CA VAL A 25 -27.03 -8.65 -1.80
C VAL A 25 -27.63 -9.51 -2.93
N GLU A 26 -27.39 -9.14 -4.17
CA GLU A 26 -27.49 -10.05 -5.32
C GLU A 26 -26.11 -10.67 -5.55
N ASP A 27 -25.77 -11.63 -4.68
CA ASP A 27 -24.68 -12.59 -4.90
C ASP A 27 -25.12 -13.65 -5.93
N GLU A 28 -25.57 -13.22 -7.11
CA GLU A 28 -26.00 -14.12 -8.17
C GLU A 28 -24.94 -14.27 -9.27
N ASN A 29 -24.34 -15.47 -9.28
CA ASN A 29 -23.61 -16.08 -10.39
C ASN A 29 -22.40 -15.31 -10.97
N VAL A 30 -21.41 -15.03 -10.13
CA VAL A 30 -20.03 -14.90 -10.62
C VAL A 30 -19.58 -16.30 -11.05
N TRP A 31 -19.49 -16.54 -12.36
CA TRP A 31 -18.95 -17.80 -12.88
C TRP A 31 -17.51 -17.99 -12.38
N LEU A 32 -17.31 -19.00 -11.54
CA LEU A 32 -16.00 -19.41 -11.03
C LEU A 32 -15.45 -20.55 -11.89
N PRO A 33 -14.23 -20.47 -12.43
CA PRO A 33 -13.63 -21.58 -13.15
C PRO A 33 -13.52 -22.81 -12.22
N PRO A 34 -13.65 -24.03 -12.77
CA PRO A 34 -13.56 -25.25 -11.98
C PRO A 34 -12.24 -25.28 -11.19
N GLY A 35 -12.34 -25.44 -9.86
CA GLY A 35 -11.20 -25.43 -8.94
C GLY A 35 -10.97 -24.11 -8.18
N SER A 36 -11.79 -23.08 -8.41
CA SER A 36 -11.80 -21.86 -7.58
C SER A 36 -12.93 -21.88 -6.56
N PHE A 37 -12.63 -21.52 -5.30
CA PHE A 37 -13.60 -21.47 -4.21
C PHE A 37 -14.12 -20.03 -4.03
N ALA A 38 -15.41 -19.90 -3.72
CA ALA A 38 -15.99 -18.62 -3.35
C ALA A 38 -15.30 -18.06 -2.10
N ILE A 39 -14.96 -16.76 -2.12
CA ILE A 39 -14.31 -16.09 -1.01
C ILE A 39 -15.39 -15.83 0.05
N ASP A 40 -15.39 -16.63 1.12
CA ASP A 40 -16.29 -16.46 2.25
C ASP A 40 -16.00 -15.12 2.97
N PRO A 41 -16.94 -14.15 2.99
CA PRO A 41 -16.72 -12.85 3.60
C PRO A 41 -16.60 -12.92 5.13
N THR A 42 -17.04 -14.03 5.75
CA THR A 42 -16.97 -14.23 7.21
C THR A 42 -15.60 -14.72 7.68
N LYS A 43 -14.75 -15.19 6.75
CA LYS A 43 -13.39 -15.64 7.06
C LYS A 43 -12.36 -14.57 6.67
N PRO A 44 -11.40 -14.23 7.54
CA PRO A 44 -10.33 -13.31 7.17
C PRO A 44 -9.48 -13.95 6.07
N HIS A 45 -9.63 -13.45 4.84
CA HIS A 45 -8.71 -13.80 3.77
C HIS A 45 -7.30 -13.34 4.16
N ARG A 46 -6.32 -14.24 4.06
CA ARG A 46 -4.93 -13.90 4.36
C ARG A 46 -4.47 -12.85 3.34
N ARG A 47 -4.28 -11.61 3.80
CA ARG A 47 -3.72 -10.55 2.95
C ARG A 47 -2.40 -11.06 2.36
N PRO A 48 -2.12 -10.82 1.06
CA PRO A 48 -0.86 -11.21 0.48
C PRO A 48 0.27 -10.61 1.31
N SER A 49 1.06 -11.46 1.96
CA SER A 49 2.16 -11.06 2.86
C SER A 49 3.37 -10.50 2.10
N ASN A 50 3.28 -10.37 0.77
CA ASN A 50 4.38 -10.03 -0.11
C ASN A 50 4.27 -8.56 -0.56
N SER A 51 4.36 -7.63 0.40
CA SER A 51 4.52 -6.21 0.08
C SER A 51 6.00 -5.84 0.15
N CYS A 52 6.55 -5.23 -0.90
CA CYS A 52 7.92 -4.70 -0.90
C CYS A 52 8.08 -3.44 -0.04
N THR A 53 7.08 -3.11 0.79
CA THR A 53 7.05 -1.89 1.58
C THR A 53 8.18 -1.85 2.60
N ARG A 54 8.47 -2.97 3.29
CA ARG A 54 9.54 -3.02 4.30
C ARG A 54 10.91 -2.80 3.69
N ILE A 55 11.25 -3.56 2.65
CA ILE A 55 12.55 -3.38 1.99
C ILE A 55 12.68 -1.99 1.32
N ARG A 56 11.56 -1.39 0.89
CA ARG A 56 11.55 0.00 0.40
C ARG A 56 11.86 0.99 1.53
N THR A 57 11.23 0.84 2.70
CA THR A 57 11.50 1.72 3.85
C THR A 57 12.94 1.59 4.32
N ASP A 58 13.44 0.36 4.43
CA ASP A 58 14.81 0.08 4.87
C ASP A 58 15.82 0.67 3.88
N MET A 59 15.56 0.55 2.57
CA MET A 59 16.38 1.17 1.54
C MET A 59 16.41 2.70 1.68
N LEU A 60 15.24 3.36 1.84
CA LEU A 60 15.18 4.82 1.98
C LEU A 60 15.93 5.31 3.22
N GLN A 61 15.72 4.66 4.36
CA GLN A 61 16.44 4.97 5.61
C GLN A 61 17.96 4.80 5.45
N CYS A 62 18.38 3.77 4.72
CA CYS A 62 19.80 3.57 4.43
C CYS A 62 20.38 4.75 3.63
N TYR A 63 19.70 5.18 2.56
CA TYR A 63 20.13 6.33 1.76
C TYR A 63 20.15 7.64 2.54
N GLU A 64 19.19 7.89 3.43
CA GLU A 64 19.17 9.08 4.30
C GLU A 64 20.41 9.18 5.19
N THR A 65 20.96 8.03 5.62
CA THR A 65 22.20 7.99 6.44
C THR A 65 23.49 8.04 5.62
N SER A 66 23.40 7.77 4.31
CA SER A 66 24.56 7.67 3.41
C SER A 66 25.26 9.02 3.19
N LYS A 67 26.53 8.98 2.76
CA LYS A 67 27.33 10.17 2.50
C LYS A 67 26.76 10.99 1.33
N CYS A 68 26.27 10.30 0.30
CA CYS A 68 25.66 10.93 -0.87
C CYS A 68 24.50 11.88 -0.52
N TYR A 69 23.58 11.42 0.33
CA TYR A 69 22.44 12.26 0.74
C TYR A 69 22.87 13.42 1.65
N LYS A 70 23.87 13.20 2.49
CA LYS A 70 24.44 14.23 3.38
C LYS A 70 25.19 15.33 2.62
N GLU A 71 25.78 15.01 1.48
CA GLU A 71 26.46 15.98 0.62
C GLU A 71 25.47 16.84 -0.21
N GLY A 72 24.17 16.55 -0.14
CA GLY A 72 23.13 17.30 -0.84
C GLY A 72 22.98 16.93 -2.32
N ALA A 73 23.56 15.80 -2.75
CA ALA A 73 23.36 15.27 -4.09
C ALA A 73 21.88 14.88 -4.30
N PRO A 74 21.35 14.98 -5.53
CA PRO A 74 20.00 14.52 -5.83
C PRO A 74 19.87 13.02 -5.59
N PHE A 75 18.72 12.61 -5.07
CA PHE A 75 18.46 11.21 -4.72
C PHE A 75 18.68 10.25 -5.90
N GLU A 76 18.38 10.66 -7.13
CA GLU A 76 18.59 9.85 -8.33
C GLU A 76 20.07 9.55 -8.60
N GLU A 77 20.97 10.47 -8.27
CA GLU A 77 22.41 10.28 -8.39
C GLU A 77 22.90 9.26 -7.36
N CYS A 78 22.47 9.40 -6.10
CA CYS A 78 22.74 8.42 -5.05
C CYS A 78 22.20 7.03 -5.43
N LEU A 79 21.01 6.98 -6.02
CA LEU A 79 20.37 5.74 -6.40
C LEU A 79 21.06 5.04 -7.58
N ASN A 80 21.80 5.77 -8.41
CA ASN A 80 22.54 5.22 -9.55
C ASN A 80 24.01 4.90 -9.24
N SER A 81 24.60 5.49 -8.20
CA SER A 81 25.97 5.17 -7.78
C SER A 81 26.10 3.71 -7.32
N ASN A 82 27.23 3.09 -7.63
CA ASN A 82 27.62 1.76 -7.17
C ASN A 82 28.80 1.80 -6.19
N ASP A 83 29.21 2.99 -5.76
CA ASP A 83 30.41 3.17 -4.97
C ASP A 83 30.10 2.85 -3.50
N PRO A 84 30.74 1.82 -2.92
CA PRO A 84 30.44 1.39 -1.56
C PRO A 84 30.87 2.43 -0.52
N GLU A 85 31.81 3.31 -0.83
CA GLU A 85 32.22 4.40 0.07
C GLU A 85 31.21 5.57 0.07
N TYR A 86 30.47 5.74 -1.02
CA TYR A 86 29.57 6.88 -1.21
C TYR A 86 28.15 6.58 -0.70
N VAL A 87 27.66 5.38 -1.00
CA VAL A 87 26.28 4.95 -0.71
C VAL A 87 26.22 3.88 0.38
N THR A 88 27.35 3.31 0.81
CA THR A 88 27.46 2.10 1.66
C THR A 88 27.05 0.83 0.95
N ALA A 89 27.76 -0.27 1.20
CA ALA A 89 27.48 -1.57 0.58
C ALA A 89 26.08 -2.10 0.92
N ASP A 90 25.59 -1.82 2.13
CA ASP A 90 24.28 -2.28 2.60
C ASP A 90 23.13 -1.64 1.82
N CYS A 91 23.21 -0.34 1.51
CA CYS A 91 22.19 0.33 0.72
C CYS A 91 22.15 -0.23 -0.72
N ILE A 92 23.32 -0.58 -1.29
CA ILE A 92 23.41 -1.21 -2.61
C ILE A 92 22.72 -2.59 -2.60
N TRP A 93 22.89 -3.37 -1.53
CA TRP A 93 22.20 -4.65 -1.35
C TRP A 93 20.69 -4.47 -1.18
N LEU A 94 20.25 -3.50 -0.40
CA LEU A 94 18.83 -3.16 -0.24
C LEU A 94 18.20 -2.73 -1.55
N ARG A 95 18.90 -1.94 -2.38
CA ARG A 95 18.45 -1.56 -3.73
C ARG A 95 18.26 -2.78 -4.61
N LYS A 96 19.23 -3.71 -4.62
CA LYS A 96 19.14 -4.98 -5.38
C LYS A 96 17.99 -5.84 -4.88
N GLY A 97 17.82 -5.96 -3.56
CA GLY A 97 16.72 -6.72 -2.96
C GLY A 97 15.36 -6.12 -3.26
N TYR A 98 15.23 -4.78 -3.23
CA TYR A 98 13.99 -4.09 -3.61
C TYR A 98 13.63 -4.33 -5.08
N ALA A 99 14.62 -4.23 -5.97
CA ALA A 99 14.43 -4.55 -7.39
C ALA A 99 13.99 -6.01 -7.58
N GLN A 100 14.57 -6.94 -6.83
CA GLN A 100 14.18 -8.35 -6.87
C GLN A 100 12.75 -8.56 -6.35
N CYS A 101 12.41 -7.96 -5.20
CA CYS A 101 11.06 -8.02 -4.63
C CYS A 101 10.00 -7.50 -5.61
N ARG A 102 10.28 -6.40 -6.32
CA ARG A 102 9.39 -5.88 -7.38
C ARG A 102 9.23 -6.86 -8.54
N ARG A 103 10.30 -7.52 -8.99
CA ARG A 103 10.21 -8.55 -10.03
C ARG A 103 9.36 -9.75 -9.59
N ASP A 104 9.45 -10.13 -8.33
CA ASP A 104 8.71 -11.25 -7.75
C ASP A 104 7.21 -10.95 -7.58
N LEU A 105 6.85 -9.69 -7.34
CA LEU A 105 5.46 -9.21 -7.40
C LEU A 105 4.86 -9.36 -8.80
N LEU A 106 5.60 -8.97 -9.84
CA LEU A 106 5.13 -9.05 -11.23
C LEU A 106 5.10 -10.49 -11.75
N ASN A 107 6.02 -11.35 -11.29
CA ASN A 107 6.10 -12.77 -11.68
C ASN A 107 5.43 -13.71 -10.68
N ARG A 108 4.27 -13.33 -10.13
CA ARG A 108 3.53 -14.17 -9.18
C ARG A 108 3.26 -15.57 -9.75
N ASN A 109 2.93 -15.68 -11.04
CA ASN A 109 2.72 -16.97 -11.71
C ASN A 109 3.96 -17.90 -11.68
N ARG A 110 5.19 -17.37 -11.77
CA ARG A 110 6.43 -18.16 -11.70
C ARG A 110 6.71 -18.72 -10.30
N ILE A 111 6.25 -18.02 -9.26
CA ILE A 111 6.47 -18.38 -7.86
C ILE A 111 5.42 -19.39 -7.42
N TRP A 112 4.16 -19.19 -7.82
CA TRP A 112 3.05 -20.09 -7.49
C TRP A 112 3.16 -21.45 -8.20
N GLN A 113 3.75 -21.51 -9.41
CA GLN A 113 4.03 -22.79 -10.08
C GLN A 113 5.16 -23.62 -9.46
N ARG A 114 6.02 -23.04 -8.60
CA ARG A 114 7.04 -23.82 -7.87
C ARG A 114 6.48 -24.50 -6.63
N GLY A 115 5.46 -23.91 -6.02
CA GLY A 115 4.79 -24.45 -4.83
C GLY A 115 4.01 -25.74 -5.09
N ASN A 116 3.64 -26.01 -6.35
CA ASN A 116 2.92 -27.23 -6.77
C ASN A 116 3.82 -28.24 -7.50
N ARG A 117 5.15 -28.12 -7.43
CA ARG A 117 6.08 -29.11 -8.01
C ARG A 117 6.58 -30.17 -7.01
N ALA A 118 5.89 -30.29 -5.88
CA ALA A 118 6.06 -31.33 -4.88
C ALA A 118 4.70 -32.02 -4.64
N ALA A 119 4.20 -32.71 -5.67
CA ALA A 119 3.25 -33.80 -5.60
C ALA A 119 3.32 -34.55 -6.94
#